data_AF-A0A9X9LSU7-F1
#
_entry.id   AF-A0A9X9LSU7-F1
#
_cell.length_a   1.000
_cell.length_b   1.000
_cell.length_c   1.000
_cell.angle_alpha   90.00
_cell.angle_beta   90.00
_cell.angle_gamma   90.00
#
_symmetry.space_group_name_H-M   'P 1'
#
loop_
_entity.id
_entity.type
_entity.pdbx_description
1 polymer ?
#
loop_
_entity_poly.entity_id
_entity_poly.type
_entity_poly.pdbx_seq_one_letter_code
_entity_poly.pdbx_strand_id
1 'polypeptide(L)'
;AALPAGIGRATVQALHAAGVRVVAVSRTRADLDSLVRECPGVEPVCVDLGDWEATERALGSLGPVDLLVNNAGVALLQPFLEVTKEACDT
;
A
#
# COMPACT_ATOMS: atom_id res chain seq x y z
N ALA A 1 16.26 -4.52 -5.21
CA ALA A 1 15.39 -4.31 -6.39
C ALA A 1 14.04 -3.77 -5.92
N ALA A 2 13.65 -2.57 -6.35
CA ALA A 2 12.38 -1.94 -6.00
C ALA A 2 11.29 -2.45 -6.95
N LEU A 3 10.54 -3.49 -6.54
CA LEU A 3 9.56 -4.18 -7.40
C LEU A 3 8.08 -4.27 -6.92
N PRO A 4 7.54 -3.57 -5.89
CA PRO A 4 6.09 -3.65 -5.60
C PRO A 4 5.22 -2.46 -6.05
N ALA A 5 5.80 -1.31 -6.43
CA ALA A 5 5.00 -0.08 -6.59
C ALA A 5 4.08 -0.05 -7.85
N GLY A 6 4.30 -0.94 -8.83
CA GLY A 6 3.59 -0.88 -10.12
C GLY A 6 2.14 -1.37 -10.09
N ILE A 7 1.90 -2.58 -9.57
CA ILE A 7 0.57 -3.23 -9.63
C ILE A 7 -0.45 -2.48 -8.78
N GLY A 8 -0.08 -2.07 -7.56
CA GLY A 8 -0.95 -1.28 -6.70
C GLY A 8 -1.35 0.05 -7.35
N ARG A 9 -0.39 0.78 -7.93
CA ARG A 9 -0.67 2.04 -8.63
C ARG A 9 -1.58 1.85 -9.83
N ALA A 10 -1.31 0.84 -10.67
CA ALA A 10 -2.13 0.53 -11.83
C ALA A 10 -3.56 0.12 -11.43
N THR A 11 -3.70 -0.63 -10.33
CA THR A 11 -5.00 -1.01 -9.77
C THR A 11 -5.79 0.23 -9.34
N VAL A 12 -5.16 1.17 -8.62
CA VAL A 12 -5.81 2.44 -8.23
C VAL A 12 -6.25 3.23 -9.46
N GLN A 13 -5.37 3.38 -10.46
CA GLN A 13 -5.68 4.08 -11.71
C GLN A 13 -6.87 3.45 -12.44
N ALA A 14 -6.91 2.12 -12.55
CA ALA A 14 -8.00 1.40 -13.20
C ALA A 14 -9.34 1.54 -12.45
N LEU A 15 -9.33 1.40 -11.13
CA LEU A 15 -10.53 1.57 -10.30
C LEU A 15 -11.03 3.03 -10.33
N HIS A 16 -10.12 3.99 -10.26
CA HIS A 16 -10.45 5.41 -10.39
C HIS A 16 -11.09 5.73 -11.74
N ALA A 17 -10.50 5.23 -12.84
CA ALA A 17 -11.07 5.38 -14.19
C ALA A 17 -12.45 4.73 -14.35
N ALA A 18 -12.75 3.70 -13.55
CA ALA A 18 -14.06 3.07 -13.48
C ALA A 18 -15.07 3.81 -12.57
N GLY A 19 -14.70 4.96 -12.00
CA GLY A 19 -15.57 5.78 -11.13
C GLY A 19 -15.67 5.29 -9.69
N VAL A 20 -14.79 4.37 -9.26
CA VAL A 20 -14.76 3.87 -7.88
C VAL A 20 -14.08 4.91 -6.97
N ARG A 21 -14.60 5.08 -5.75
CA ARG A 21 -13.91 5.84 -4.70
C ARG A 21 -12.79 4.97 -4.15
N VAL A 22 -11.55 5.45 -4.21
CA VAL A 22 -10.38 4.66 -3.85
C VAL A 22 -9.62 5.32 -2.71
N VAL A 23 -9.37 4.53 -1.66
CA VAL A 23 -8.39 4.84 -0.63
C VAL A 23 -7.08 4.15 -1.00
N ALA A 24 -6.02 4.92 -1.20
CA ALA A 24 -4.70 4.40 -1.55
C ALA A 24 -3.78 4.40 -0.33
N VAL A 25 -3.36 3.22 0.12
CA VAL A 25 -2.48 3.05 1.28
C VAL A 25 -1.07 2.69 0.80
N SER A 26 -0.06 3.44 1.24
CA SER A 26 1.35 3.17 0.94
C SER A 26 2.28 3.78 1.99
N ARG A 27 3.47 3.23 2.16
CA ARG A 27 4.48 3.76 3.10
C ARG A 27 5.20 5.02 2.59
N THR A 28 5.19 5.28 1.29
CA THR A 28 5.95 6.40 0.68
C THR A 28 5.03 7.57 0.35
N ARG A 29 5.18 8.70 1.05
CA ARG A 29 4.38 9.91 0.81
C ARG A 29 4.46 10.42 -0.64
N ALA A 30 5.67 10.48 -1.21
CA ALA A 30 5.86 10.99 -2.57
C ALA A 30 5.14 10.16 -3.65
N ASP A 31 5.03 8.85 -3.45
CA ASP A 31 4.29 7.96 -4.36
C ASP A 31 2.80 8.27 -4.33
N LEU A 32 2.24 8.52 -3.14
CA LEU A 32 0.85 8.93 -2.94
C LEU A 32 0.59 10.33 -3.53
N ASP A 33 1.47 11.30 -3.27
CA ASP A 33 1.30 12.67 -3.76
C ASP A 33 1.31 12.73 -5.29
N SER A 34 2.12 11.88 -5.94
CA SER A 34 2.10 11.76 -7.41
C SER A 34 0.84 11.05 -7.91
N LEU A 35 0.37 10.01 -7.21
CA LEU A 35 -0.85 9.29 -7.57
C LEU A 35 -2.09 10.19 -7.48
N VAL A 36 -2.20 11.02 -6.44
CA VAL A 36 -3.33 11.96 -6.28
C VAL A 36 -3.35 13.01 -7.38
N ARG A 37 -2.18 13.43 -7.89
CA ARG A 37 -2.09 14.31 -9.06
C ARG A 37 -2.56 13.63 -10.35
N GLU A 38 -2.34 12.33 -10.50
CA GLU A 38 -2.79 11.54 -11.65
C GLU A 38 -4.26 11.12 -11.55
N CYS A 39 -4.77 10.92 -10.34
CA CYS A 39 -6.12 10.44 -10.04
C CYS A 39 -6.78 11.33 -8.99
N PRO A 40 -7.28 12.52 -9.37
CA PRO A 40 -7.90 13.45 -8.43
C PRO A 40 -9.10 12.83 -7.71
N GLY A 41 -9.14 12.95 -6.38
CA GLY A 41 -10.20 12.36 -5.55
C GLY A 41 -9.88 11.00 -4.96
N VAL A 42 -8.73 10.39 -5.29
CA VAL A 42 -8.16 9.30 -4.49
C VAL A 42 -7.79 9.83 -3.10
N GLU A 43 -8.15 9.08 -2.06
CA GLU A 43 -7.85 9.41 -0.66
C GLU A 43 -6.53 8.73 -0.23
N PRO A 44 -5.43 9.48 0.00
CA PRO A 44 -4.14 8.88 0.34
C PRO A 44 -4.00 8.64 1.85
N VAL A 45 -3.57 7.44 2.24
CA VAL A 45 -3.16 7.12 3.61
C VAL A 45 -1.69 6.67 3.61
N CYS A 46 -0.84 7.46 4.28
CA CYS A 46 0.58 7.15 4.37
C CYS A 46 0.87 6.47 5.71
N VAL A 47 1.15 5.17 5.68
CA VAL A 47 1.44 4.36 6.87
C VAL A 47 2.31 3.17 6.49
N ASP A 48 3.15 2.72 7.42
CA ASP A 48 3.83 1.44 7.30
C ASP A 48 2.88 0.33 7.79
N LEU A 49 2.49 -0.56 6.88
CA LEU A 49 1.58 -1.66 7.20
C LEU A 49 2.23 -2.76 8.05
N GLY A 50 3.56 -2.75 8.22
CA GLY A 50 4.26 -3.60 9.18
C GLY A 50 4.13 -3.13 10.64
N ASP A 51 3.74 -1.87 10.86
CA ASP A 51 3.45 -1.32 12.19
C ASP A 51 1.96 -1.49 12.51
N TRP A 52 1.67 -2.44 13.40
CA TRP A 52 0.29 -2.81 13.78
C TRP A 52 -0.47 -1.61 14.35
N GLU A 53 0.07 -0.97 15.38
CA GLU A 53 -0.62 0.09 16.10
C GLU A 53 -0.76 1.36 15.23
N ALA A 54 0.22 1.66 14.39
CA ALA A 54 0.10 2.76 13.43
C ALA A 54 -0.96 2.49 12.37
N THR A 55 -1.03 1.26 11.87
CA THR A 55 -2.05 0.83 10.90
C THR A 55 -3.45 0.92 11.49
N GLU A 56 -3.65 0.40 12.71
CA GLU A 56 -4.94 0.50 13.42
C GLU A 56 -5.38 1.97 13.57
N ARG A 57 -4.48 2.86 14.01
CA ARG A 57 -4.79 4.29 14.14
C ARG A 57 -5.09 4.96 12.81
N ALA A 58 -4.33 4.64 11.77
CA ALA A 58 -4.45 5.28 10.46
C ALA A 58 -5.72 4.85 9.70
N LEU A 59 -6.15 3.60 9.89
CA LEU A 59 -7.26 2.99 9.17
C LEU A 59 -8.55 2.91 9.99
N GLY A 60 -8.49 3.05 11.32
CA GLY A 60 -9.64 2.84 12.21
C GLY A 60 -10.82 3.79 12.01
N SER A 61 -10.62 4.91 11.32
CA SER A 61 -11.68 5.86 10.94
C SER A 61 -12.06 5.79 9.47
N LEU A 62 -11.50 4.85 8.70
CA LEU A 62 -11.99 4.57 7.36
C LEU A 62 -13.44 4.13 7.49
N GLY A 63 -14.32 4.85 6.80
CA GLY A 63 -15.73 4.49 6.71
C GLY A 63 -15.92 3.13 6.01
N PRO A 64 -17.13 2.85 5.49
CA PRO A 64 -17.39 1.57 4.83
C PRO A 64 -16.45 1.36 3.62
N VAL A 65 -15.88 0.16 3.54
CA VAL A 65 -15.05 -0.32 2.43
C VAL A 65 -15.72 -1.53 1.82
N ASP A 66 -16.09 -1.43 0.53
CA ASP A 66 -16.80 -2.49 -0.18
C ASP A 66 -15.85 -3.53 -0.80
N LEU A 67 -14.64 -3.11 -1.17
CA LEU A 67 -13.64 -3.91 -1.89
C LEU A 67 -12.25 -3.68 -1.29
N LEU A 68 -11.46 -4.75 -1.15
CA LEU A 68 -10.10 -4.71 -0.61
C LEU A 68 -9.10 -5.40 -1.55
N VAL A 69 -7.96 -4.76 -1.77
CA VAL A 69 -6.82 -5.35 -2.50
C VAL A 69 -5.59 -5.33 -1.60
N ASN A 70 -5.27 -6.48 -0.98
CA ASN A 70 -4.05 -6.66 -0.19
C ASN A 70 -2.84 -6.87 -1.11
N ASN A 71 -2.27 -5.77 -1.61
CA ASN A 71 -1.14 -5.79 -2.56
C ASN A 71 0.22 -5.49 -1.91
N ALA A 72 0.25 -4.82 -0.75
CA ALA A 72 1.52 -4.45 -0.12
C ALA A 72 2.33 -5.69 0.26
N GLY A 73 3.60 -5.70 -0.13
CA GLY A 73 4.51 -6.80 0.17
C GLY A 73 5.96 -6.41 -0.08
N VAL A 74 6.86 -7.10 0.61
CA VAL A 74 8.30 -6.99 0.43
C VAL A 74 8.88 -8.34 0.02
N ALA A 75 9.96 -8.30 -0.75
CA ALA A 75 10.70 -9.51 -1.11
C ALA A 75 12.14 -9.36 -0.61
N LEU A 76 12.42 -9.98 0.54
CA LEU A 76 13.76 -10.07 1.11
C LEU A 76 14.36 -11.42 0.69
N LEU A 77 15.22 -11.39 -0.33
CA LEU A 77 15.77 -12.60 -0.93
C LEU A 77 17.05 -13.02 -0.19
N GLN A 78 17.02 -14.19 0.44
CA GLN A 78 18.16 -14.80 1.12
C GLN A 78 18.25 -16.30 0.76
N PRO A 79 19.46 -16.87 0.66
CA PRO A 79 19.64 -18.32 0.61
C PRO A 79 19.00 -18.98 1.85
N PHE A 80 18.46 -20.20 1.68
CA PHE A 80 17.71 -20.89 2.74
C PHE A 80 18.47 -20.98 4.08
N LEU A 81 19.78 -21.26 4.04
CA LEU A 81 20.60 -21.39 5.25
C LEU A 81 21.09 -20.05 5.82
N GLU A 82 20.79 -18.93 5.16
CA GLU A 82 21.21 -17.57 5.53
C GLU A 82 20.01 -16.69 5.93
N VAL A 83 18.80 -17.24 5.94
CA VAL A 83 17.60 -16.53 6.36
C VAL A 83 17.75 -16.04 7.80
N THR A 84 17.58 -14.75 8.01
CA THR A 84 17.64 -14.14 9.34
C THR A 84 16.25 -14.06 9.97
N LYS A 85 16.19 -14.01 11.30
CA LYS A 85 14.92 -13.82 12.02
C LYS A 85 14.25 -12.52 11.58
N GLU A 86 15.03 -11.45 11.44
CA GLU A 86 14.54 -10.12 11.08
C GLU A 86 13.89 -10.12 9.68
N ALA A 87 14.43 -10.90 8.74
CA ALA A 87 13.85 -11.02 7.40
C ALA A 87 12.54 -11.83 7.39
N CYS A 88 12.38 -12.79 8.29
CA CYS A 88 11.13 -13.54 8.49
C CYS A 88 10.05 -12.71 9.20
N ASP A 89 10.46 -11.87 10.16
CA ASP A 89 9.56 -11.06 10.99
C ASP A 89 9.17 -9.72 10.32
N THR A 90 9.74 -9.40 9.14
CA THR A 90 9.43 -8.18 8.38
C THR A 90 8.00 -8.16 7.85
#